data_AF-A0A0N4YII7-F1
#
_entry.id   AF-A0A0N4YII7-F1
#
_cell.length_a   1.000
_cell.length_b   1.000
_cell.length_c   1.000
_cell.angle_alpha   90.00
_cell.angle_beta   90.00
_cell.angle_gamma   90.00
#
_symmetry.space_group_name_H-M   'P 1'
#
loop_
_entity.id
_entity.type
_entity.pdbx_description
1 polymer ?
#
loop_
_entity_poly.entity_id
_entity_poly.type
_entity_poly.pdbx_seq_one_letter_code
_entity_poly.pdbx_strand_id
1 'polypeptide(L)'
;MLTSIMLYGVIPVSVGVAFTFYVTAESTSFSAIDVALIIFILCPIPLCALYRLWYYTTHKMDWKRLFQPDVELWGPRSSNNRELAEKNEKLFRL
;
A
#
# COMPACT_ATOMS: atom_id res chain seq x y z
N MET A 1 -24.06 -7.91 -3.91
CA MET A 1 -24.45 -6.50 -4.20
C MET A 1 -24.44 -5.65 -2.93
N LEU A 2 -25.17 -6.04 -1.87
CA LEU A 2 -25.14 -5.33 -0.58
C LEU A 2 -23.73 -5.24 0.04
N THR A 3 -22.97 -6.35 0.02
CA THR A 3 -21.59 -6.40 0.52
C THR A 3 -20.64 -5.44 -0.21
N SER A 4 -20.76 -5.33 -1.53
CA SER A 4 -19.96 -4.40 -2.35
C SER A 4 -20.30 -2.94 -2.05
N ILE A 5 -21.58 -2.61 -1.86
CA ILE A 5 -22.01 -1.25 -1.48
C ILE A 5 -21.48 -0.87 -0.10
N MET A 6 -21.48 -1.82 0.85
CA MET A 6 -20.93 -1.60 2.18
C MET A 6 -19.41 -1.36 2.14
N LEU A 7 -18.66 -2.20 1.41
CA LEU A 7 -17.21 -2.16 1.37
C LEU A 7 -16.65 -0.93 0.65
N TYR A 8 -17.24 -0.58 -0.49
CA TYR A 8 -16.71 0.48 -1.36
C TYR A 8 -17.42 1.83 -1.21
N GLY A 9 -18.59 1.87 -0.56
CA GLY A 9 -19.37 3.09 -0.37
C GLY A 9 -19.48 3.48 1.09
N VAL A 10 -20.21 2.68 1.88
CA VAL A 10 -20.58 3.07 3.26
C VAL A 10 -19.37 3.15 4.18
N ILE A 11 -18.48 2.16 4.15
CA ILE A 11 -17.31 2.13 5.03
C ILE A 11 -16.38 3.32 4.76
N PRO A 12 -15.91 3.60 3.52
CA PRO A 12 -15.04 4.75 3.26
C PRO A 12 -15.67 6.09 3.65
N VAL A 13 -16.96 6.29 3.35
CA VAL A 13 -17.67 7.53 3.69
C VAL A 13 -17.79 7.70 5.20
N SER A 14 -18.17 6.63 5.92
CA SER A 14 -18.30 6.69 7.39
C SER A 14 -16.98 6.97 8.09
N VAL A 15 -15.87 6.36 7.63
CA VAL A 15 -14.52 6.61 8.14
C VAL A 15 -14.09 8.05 7.84
N GLY A 16 -14.35 8.56 6.63
CA GLY A 16 -14.03 9.94 6.28
C GLY A 16 -14.78 10.96 7.15
N VAL A 17 -16.08 10.75 7.35
CA VAL A 17 -16.91 11.59 8.22
C VAL A 17 -16.42 11.53 9.67
N ALA A 18 -16.17 10.33 10.21
CA ALA A 18 -15.64 10.17 11.57
C ALA A 18 -14.28 10.87 11.74
N PHE A 19 -13.39 10.76 10.75
CA PHE A 19 -12.11 11.46 10.74
C PHE A 19 -12.28 12.98 10.75
N THR A 20 -13.20 13.53 9.94
CA THR A 20 -13.45 14.99 9.94
C THR A 20 -13.97 15.48 11.29
N PHE A 21 -14.95 14.80 11.88
CA PHE A 21 -15.46 15.14 13.20
C PHE A 21 -14.36 15.09 14.27
N TYR A 22 -13.52 14.06 14.20
CA TYR A 22 -12.40 13.88 15.11
C TYR A 22 -11.38 15.01 14.99
N VAL A 23 -10.99 15.41 13.77
CA VAL A 23 -10.01 16.50 13.55
C VAL A 23 -10.57 17.86 13.96
N THR A 24 -11.88 18.09 13.81
CA THR A 24 -12.53 19.36 14.19
C THR A 24 -12.94 19.44 15.66
N ALA A 25 -12.81 18.35 16.43
CA ALA A 25 -13.19 18.33 17.82
C ALA A 25 -12.20 19.14 18.67
N GLU A 26 -12.70 20.13 19.40
CA GLU A 26 -11.87 21.05 20.21
C GLU A 26 -11.13 20.38 21.38
N SER A 27 -11.50 19.15 21.74
CA SER A 27 -11.03 18.46 22.95
C SER A 27 -10.44 17.06 22.67
N THR A 28 -9.62 16.89 21.63
CA THR A 28 -8.90 15.62 21.43
C THR A 28 -7.76 15.51 22.45
N SER A 29 -7.91 14.62 23.44
CA SER A 29 -6.94 14.38 24.51
C SER A 29 -5.75 13.50 24.08
N PHE A 30 -5.19 13.74 22.89
CA PHE A 30 -4.03 12.98 22.42
C PHE A 30 -2.75 13.57 22.97
N SER A 31 -1.98 12.76 23.69
CA SER A 31 -0.62 13.13 24.08
C SER A 31 0.29 13.13 22.85
N ALA A 32 1.37 13.92 22.90
CA ALA A 32 2.40 13.88 21.86
C ALA A 32 2.98 12.47 21.65
N ILE A 33 2.99 11.64 22.70
CA ILE A 33 3.43 10.24 22.65
C ILE A 33 2.47 9.38 21.82
N ASP A 34 1.17 9.58 21.97
CA ASP A 34 0.15 8.83 21.22
C ASP A 34 0.23 9.15 19.73
N VAL A 35 0.45 10.43 19.39
CA VAL A 35 0.68 10.86 18.00
C VAL A 35 1.95 10.22 17.43
N ALA A 36 3.05 10.21 18.19
CA ALA A 36 4.29 9.59 17.76
C ALA A 36 4.13 8.08 17.51
N LEU A 37 3.39 7.38 18.38
CA LEU A 37 3.07 5.97 18.21
C LEU A 37 2.22 5.72 16.95
N ILE A 38 1.19 6.53 16.71
CA ILE A 38 0.37 6.44 15.49
C ILE A 38 1.24 6.61 14.25
N ILE A 39 2.10 7.63 14.23
CA ILE A 39 3.01 7.87 13.11
C ILE A 39 3.94 6.68 12.94
N PHE A 40 4.55 6.17 14.02
CA PHE A 40 5.46 5.03 13.95
C PHE A 40 4.79 3.77 13.38
N ILE A 41 3.53 3.51 13.76
CA ILE A 41 2.75 2.36 13.27
C ILE A 41 2.32 2.55 11.81
N LEU A 42 1.92 3.75 11.42
CA LEU A 42 1.37 4.01 10.08
C LEU A 42 2.45 4.33 9.03
N CYS A 43 3.61 4.86 9.42
CA CYS A 43 4.70 5.29 8.54
C CYS A 43 5.30 4.18 7.64
N PRO A 44 5.38 2.90 8.05
CA PRO A 44 5.85 1.84 7.16
C PRO A 44 5.02 1.71 5.88
N ILE A 45 3.72 1.99 5.92
CA ILE A 45 2.82 1.86 4.77
C ILE A 45 3.21 2.82 3.63
N PRO A 46 3.27 4.15 3.84
CA PRO A 46 3.71 5.08 2.79
C PRO A 46 5.18 4.89 2.44
N LEU A 47 6.06 4.52 3.38
CA LEU A 47 7.46 4.24 3.07
C LEU A 47 7.61 3.06 2.09
N CYS A 48 6.89 1.96 2.32
CA CYS A 48 6.87 0.82 1.41
C CYS A 48 6.29 1.19 0.03
N ALA A 49 5.23 2.01 0.00
CA ALA A 49 4.63 2.48 -1.25
C ALA A 49 5.61 3.35 -2.06
N LEU A 50 6.29 4.30 -1.41
CA LEU A 50 7.31 5.16 -2.04
C LEU A 50 8.52 4.35 -2.51
N TYR A 51 9.00 3.40 -1.70
CA TYR A 51 10.07 2.50 -2.10
C TYR A 51 9.72 1.70 -3.36
N ARG A 52 8.50 1.13 -3.42
CA ARG A 52 8.05 0.36 -4.58
C ARG A 52 7.90 1.25 -5.82
N LEU A 53 7.37 2.45 -5.67
CA LEU A 53 7.28 3.43 -6.75
C LEU A 53 8.67 3.83 -7.29
N TRP A 54 9.61 4.12 -6.39
CA TRP A 54 10.99 4.47 -6.74
C TRP A 54 11.70 3.33 -7.47
N TYR A 55 11.54 2.10 -6.98
CA TYR A 55 12.09 0.91 -7.61
C TYR A 55 11.57 0.72 -9.05
N TYR A 56 10.25 0.83 -9.24
CA TYR A 56 9.59 0.71 -10.54
C TYR A 56 10.03 1.80 -11.53
N THR A 57 10.16 3.03 -11.04
CA THR A 57 10.63 4.17 -11.85
C THR A 57 12.07 3.97 -12.29
N THR A 58 12.95 3.52 -11.39
CA THR A 58 14.37 3.30 -11.66
C THR A 58 14.59 2.15 -12.66
N HIS A 59 13.82 1.07 -12.56
CA HIS A 59 13.93 -0.10 -13.42
C HIS A 59 13.05 -0.04 -14.68
N LYS A 60 12.41 1.11 -14.95
CA LYS A 60 11.52 1.36 -16.10
C LYS A 60 10.44 0.28 -16.27
N MET A 61 9.91 -0.21 -15.15
CA MET A 61 8.86 -1.24 -15.15
C MET A 61 7.49 -0.62 -15.44
N ASP A 62 6.54 -1.43 -15.92
CA ASP A 62 5.17 -0.96 -16.15
C ASP A 62 4.49 -0.57 -14.83
N TRP A 63 4.00 0.67 -14.77
CA TRP A 63 3.37 1.29 -13.60
C TRP A 63 2.04 0.63 -13.26
N LYS A 64 1.38 0.00 -14.23
CA LYS A 64 0.11 -0.72 -14.01
C LYS A 64 0.26 -1.85 -12.99
N ARG A 65 1.45 -2.45 -12.89
CA ARG A 65 1.74 -3.55 -11.94
C ARG A 65 1.78 -3.10 -10.48
N LEU A 66 1.91 -1.79 -10.20
CA LEU A 66 1.83 -1.26 -8.82
C LEU A 66 0.42 -1.44 -8.22
N PHE A 67 -0.61 -1.43 -9.07
CA PHE A 67 -2.01 -1.49 -8.65
C PHE A 67 -2.65 -2.87 -8.87
N GLN A 68 -1.90 -3.82 -9.43
CA GLN A 68 -2.36 -5.19 -9.56
C GLN A 68 -2.14 -5.93 -8.25
N PRO A 69 -3.16 -6.62 -7.70
CA PRO A 69 -2.98 -7.43 -6.51
C PRO A 69 -1.94 -8.51 -6.78
N ASP A 70 -0.89 -8.54 -5.98
CA ASP A 70 0.12 -9.59 -6.05
C ASP A 70 -0.47 -10.85 -5.40
N VAL A 71 -0.90 -11.80 -6.24
CA VAL A 71 -1.55 -13.04 -5.80
C VAL A 71 -0.60 -13.90 -4.95
N GLU A 72 0.70 -13.61 -4.99
CA GLU A 72 1.76 -14.36 -4.33
C GLU A 72 2.42 -13.60 -3.18
N LEU A 73 1.79 -12.52 -2.69
CA LEU A 73 2.31 -11.69 -1.60
C LEU A 73 2.71 -12.51 -0.35
N TRP A 74 2.10 -13.69 -0.17
CA TRP A 74 2.35 -14.64 0.92
C TRP A 74 2.72 -16.07 0.44
N GLY A 75 3.02 -16.25 -0.84
CA GLY A 75 3.34 -17.55 -1.44
C GLY A 75 4.85 -17.88 -1.41
N PRO A 76 5.24 -19.17 -1.49
CA PRO A 76 6.63 -19.58 -1.50
C PRO A 76 7.29 -19.17 -2.82
N ARG A 77 7.92 -17.99 -2.83
CA ARG A 77 8.55 -17.28 -3.96
C ARG A 77 7.55 -16.84 -5.04
N SER A 78 7.49 -15.53 -5.29
CA SER A 78 6.66 -15.01 -6.38
C SER A 78 7.17 -15.54 -7.74
N SER A 79 6.29 -16.19 -8.51
CA SER A 79 6.50 -16.55 -9.91
C SER A 79 6.94 -15.35 -10.74
N ASN A 80 6.50 -14.14 -10.39
CA ASN A 80 6.98 -12.90 -11.00
C ASN A 80 8.49 -12.71 -10.86
N ASN A 81 9.09 -13.02 -9.71
CA ASN A 81 10.55 -12.97 -9.54
C ASN A 81 11.24 -14.06 -10.37
N ARG A 82 10.57 -15.18 -10.61
CA ARG A 82 11.07 -16.28 -11.44
C ARG A 82 11.07 -15.92 -12.93
N GLU A 83 10.00 -15.32 -13.44
CA GLU A 83 9.94 -14.83 -14.82
C GLU A 83 10.92 -13.68 -15.07
N LEU A 84 11.07 -12.77 -14.11
CA LEU A 84 12.05 -11.68 -14.24
C LEU A 84 13.49 -12.22 -14.21
N ALA A 85 13.76 -13.20 -13.34
CA ALA A 85 15.04 -13.90 -13.32
C ALA A 85 15.30 -14.66 -14.62
N GLU A 86 14.33 -15.38 -15.18
CA GLU A 86 14.48 -16.06 -16.48
C GLU A 86 14.75 -15.09 -17.64
N LYS A 87 14.07 -13.93 -17.67
CA LYS A 87 14.32 -12.90 -18.68
C LYS A 87 15.71 -12.30 -18.54
N ASN A 88 16.16 -12.06 -17.30
CA ASN A 88 17.50 -11.57 -17.03
C ASN A 88 18.59 -12.61 -17.35
N GLU A 89 18.35 -13.90 -17.09
CA GLU A 89 19.26 -14.98 -17.47
C GLU A 89 19.41 -15.13 -18.98
N LYS A 90 18.33 -14.91 -19.76
CA LYS A 90 18.39 -14.93 -21.23
C LYS A 90 19.20 -13.78 -21.81
N LEU A 91 19.22 -12.60 -21.16
CA LEU A 91 20.03 -11.46 -21.58
C LEU A 91 21.54 -11.69 -21.34
N PHE A 92 21.92 -12.51 -20.36
CA PHE A 92 23.32 -12.84 -20.05
C PHE A 92 23.90 -14.01 -20.87
N ARG A 93 23.08 -14.71 -21.68
CA ARG A 93 23.50 -15.84 -22.52
C ARG A 93 23.78 -15.46 -23.99
N LEU A 94 23.70 -14.18 -24.34
CA LEU A 94 24.20 -13.61 -25.59
C LEU A 94 25.59 -13.01 -25.35
#